data_AF-A0A7C5IK56-F1
#
_entry.id   AF-A0A7C5IK56-F1
#
_cell.length_a   1.000
_cell.length_b   1.000
_cell.length_c   1.000
_cell.angle_alpha   90.00
_cell.angle_beta   90.00
_cell.angle_gamma   90.00
#
_symmetry.space_group_name_H-M   'P 1'
#
loop_
_entity.id
_entity.type
_entity.pdbx_description
1 polymer ?
#
loop_
_entity_poly.entity_id
_entity_poly.type
_entity_poly.pdbx_seq_one_letter_code
_entity_poly.pdbx_strand_id
1 'polypeptide(L)'
;MELTKTKMEPRLEKEMQSGLMKYQYEQITKHLMLLQDHAAARYCPYTPTGEMCIRKHLMAIEAYAQETMPMEDDPAYREKLENLHSEATNRRLDQEAVLCGEKEQYLEGIEHWARKWRKEFELHSIVCKPQPAQEPAPVEEALAQPFPERAAMPKA
;
A
#
# COMPACT_ATOMS: atom_id res chain seq x y z
N MET A 1 9.26 32.75 32.26
CA MET A 1 9.95 31.51 31.82
C MET A 1 9.85 31.47 30.31
N GLU A 2 10.87 31.99 29.62
CA GLU A 2 10.94 31.91 28.16
C GLU A 2 11.45 30.52 27.79
N LEU A 3 10.64 29.73 27.10
CA LEU A 3 11.09 28.48 26.51
C LEU A 3 12.12 28.82 25.43
N THR A 4 13.38 28.52 25.71
CA THR A 4 14.46 28.56 24.73
C THR A 4 14.14 27.58 23.60
N LYS A 5 13.72 28.08 22.44
CA LYS A 5 13.67 27.31 21.20
C LYS A 5 15.08 26.83 20.89
N THR A 6 15.39 25.59 21.22
CA THR A 6 16.60 24.92 20.75
C THR A 6 16.44 24.78 19.23
N LYS A 7 17.17 25.60 18.48
CA LYS A 7 17.19 25.54 17.02
C LYS A 7 17.85 24.20 16.64
N MET A 8 17.06 23.26 16.12
CA MET A 8 17.59 22.01 15.60
C MET A 8 18.46 22.29 14.36
N GLU A 9 19.45 21.44 14.12
CA GLU A 9 20.28 21.57 12.92
C GLU A 9 19.45 21.23 11.68
N PRO A 10 19.52 22.03 10.59
CA PRO A 10 18.68 21.86 9.40
C PRO A 10 18.75 20.46 8.74
N ARG A 11 19.86 19.74 8.95
CA ARG A 11 20.05 18.38 8.42
C ARG A 11 19.16 17.36 9.14
N LEU A 12 19.08 17.45 10.47
CA LEU A 12 18.25 16.56 11.30
C LEU A 12 16.75 16.78 11.02
N GLU A 13 16.34 18.03 10.78
CA GLU A 13 14.96 18.36 10.41
C GLU A 13 14.57 17.71 9.07
N LYS A 14 15.45 17.79 8.07
CA LYS A 14 15.22 17.18 6.75
C LYS A 14 15.16 15.65 6.79
N GLU A 15 16.03 15.01 7.56
CA GLU A 15 16.05 13.55 7.72
C GLU A 15 14.79 13.06 8.45
N MET A 16 14.35 13.77 9.50
CA MET A 16 13.12 13.44 10.23
C MET A 16 11.87 13.64 9.36
N GLN A 17 11.80 14.72 8.58
CA GLN A 17 10.69 14.99 7.67
C GLN A 17 10.61 13.92 6.55
N SER A 18 11.75 13.49 6.02
CA SER A 18 11.81 12.39 5.04
C SER A 18 11.34 11.05 5.64
N GLY A 19 11.73 10.75 6.89
CA GLY A 19 11.28 9.55 7.59
C GLY A 19 9.78 9.56 7.89
N LEU A 20 9.23 10.71 8.28
CA LEU A 20 7.81 10.88 8.54
C LEU A 20 6.98 10.72 7.25
N MET A 21 7.41 11.33 6.15
CA MET A 21 6.71 11.19 4.86
C MET A 21 6.70 9.74 4.36
N LYS A 22 7.83 9.03 4.49
CA LYS A 22 7.89 7.60 4.18
C LYS A 22 6.88 6.81 5.02
N TYR A 23 6.86 7.04 6.33
CA TYR A 23 5.93 6.36 7.23
C TYR A 23 4.48 6.58 6.83
N GLN A 24 4.12 7.81 6.50
CA GLN A 24 2.76 8.18 6.08
C GLN A 24 2.31 7.42 4.82
N TYR A 25 3.13 7.45 3.77
CA TYR A 25 2.83 6.69 2.55
C TYR A 25 2.81 5.18 2.77
N GLU A 26 3.65 4.64 3.67
CA GLU A 26 3.59 3.23 4.06
C GLU A 26 2.28 2.88 4.77
N GLN A 27 1.76 3.74 5.64
CA GLN A 27 0.46 3.50 6.28
C GLN A 27 -0.70 3.54 5.28
N ILE A 28 -0.70 4.52 4.36
CA ILE A 28 -1.68 4.59 3.27
C ILE A 28 -1.63 3.29 2.45
N THR A 29 -0.44 2.88 2.02
CA THR A 29 -0.23 1.67 1.21
C THR A 29 -0.69 0.41 1.93
N LYS A 30 -0.36 0.27 3.21
CA LYS A 30 -0.77 -0.86 4.06
C LYS A 30 -2.29 -0.95 4.15
N HIS A 31 -2.98 0.16 4.40
CA HIS A 31 -4.44 0.15 4.51
C HIS A 31 -5.13 -0.11 3.17
N LEU A 32 -4.58 0.39 2.05
CA LEU A 32 -5.06 0.05 0.72
C LEU A 32 -4.88 -1.45 0.41
N MET A 33 -3.77 -2.06 0.83
CA MET A 33 -3.56 -3.50 0.68
C MET A 33 -4.57 -4.31 1.49
N LEU A 34 -4.75 -3.99 2.78
CA LEU A 34 -5.75 -4.65 3.63
C LEU A 34 -7.16 -4.50 3.07
N LEU A 35 -7.50 -3.31 2.58
CA LEU A 35 -8.80 -3.06 1.97
C LEU A 35 -9.01 -3.90 0.70
N GLN A 36 -8.00 -4.00 -0.16
CA GLN A 36 -8.05 -4.87 -1.33
C GLN A 36 -8.28 -6.33 -0.93
N ASP A 37 -7.55 -6.81 0.08
CA ASP A 37 -7.64 -8.21 0.53
C ASP A 37 -8.99 -8.50 1.16
N HIS A 38 -9.49 -7.61 2.02
CA HIS A 38 -10.81 -7.75 2.63
C HIS A 38 -11.95 -7.69 1.59
N ALA A 39 -11.82 -6.86 0.56
CA ALA A 39 -12.79 -6.79 -0.52
C ALA A 39 -12.75 -8.03 -1.44
N ALA A 40 -11.56 -8.56 -1.72
CA ALA A 40 -11.39 -9.77 -2.54
C ALA A 40 -11.76 -11.06 -1.78
N ALA A 41 -11.60 -11.07 -0.46
CA ALA A 41 -11.91 -12.22 0.38
C ALA A 41 -13.41 -12.37 0.59
N ARG A 42 -13.99 -13.48 0.10
CA ARG A 42 -15.38 -13.89 0.38
C ARG A 42 -15.68 -14.16 1.87
N TYR A 43 -14.67 -14.12 2.73
CA TYR A 43 -14.74 -14.57 4.13
C TYR A 43 -14.40 -13.46 5.14
N CYS A 44 -14.23 -12.20 4.73
CA CYS A 44 -14.29 -11.13 5.72
C CYS A 44 -15.69 -11.21 6.34
N PRO A 45 -15.84 -11.38 7.67
CA PRO A 45 -17.15 -11.55 8.31
C PRO A 45 -17.88 -10.20 8.31
N TYR A 46 -18.30 -9.77 7.11
CA TYR A 46 -19.05 -8.56 6.84
C TYR A 46 -20.50 -8.84 7.24
N THR A 47 -20.74 -8.76 8.54
CA THR A 47 -22.09 -8.72 9.08
C THR A 47 -22.26 -7.38 9.79
N PRO A 48 -23.46 -6.81 9.83
CA PRO A 48 -23.75 -5.62 10.65
C PRO A 48 -23.41 -5.80 12.13
N THR A 49 -23.28 -7.05 12.58
CA THR A 49 -22.85 -7.47 13.93
C THR A 49 -21.38 -7.90 14.02
N GLY A 50 -20.65 -7.88 12.90
CA GLY A 50 -19.26 -8.34 12.76
C GLY A 50 -18.26 -7.19 12.65
N GLU A 51 -17.05 -7.50 12.16
CA GLU A 51 -16.00 -6.50 12.05
C GLU A 51 -16.22 -5.59 10.82
N MET A 52 -16.27 -4.28 11.07
CA MET A 52 -16.46 -3.23 10.07
C MET A 52 -15.18 -2.91 9.27
N CYS A 53 -14.47 -3.94 8.77
CA CYS A 53 -13.10 -3.81 8.25
C CYS A 53 -12.98 -2.80 7.10
N ILE A 54 -13.86 -2.87 6.10
CA ILE A 54 -13.87 -1.93 4.97
C ILE A 54 -13.97 -0.49 5.47
N ARG A 55 -14.88 -0.22 6.43
CA ARG A 55 -15.10 1.11 6.98
C ARG A 55 -13.88 1.59 7.74
N LYS A 56 -13.32 0.73 8.57
CA LYS A 56 -12.12 1.02 9.37
C LYS A 56 -10.93 1.40 8.48
N HIS A 57 -10.71 0.67 7.38
CA HIS A 57 -9.62 0.97 6.47
C HIS A 57 -9.84 2.23 5.66
N LEU A 58 -11.07 2.51 5.22
CA LEU A 58 -11.39 3.78 4.56
C LEU A 58 -11.14 4.98 5.49
N MET A 59 -11.57 4.91 6.75
CA MET A 59 -11.27 5.94 7.75
C MET A 59 -9.77 6.17 7.97
N ALA A 60 -8.99 5.08 8.01
CA ALA A 60 -7.54 5.20 8.17
C ALA A 60 -6.89 5.85 6.94
N ILE A 61 -7.33 5.48 5.72
CA ILE A 61 -6.86 6.09 4.48
C ILE A 61 -7.22 7.58 4.43
N GLU A 62 -8.44 7.96 4.81
CA GLU A 62 -8.87 9.36 4.94
C GLU A 62 -7.93 10.13 5.86
N ALA A 63 -7.74 9.65 7.09
CA ALA A 63 -6.91 10.32 8.09
C ALA A 63 -5.46 10.50 7.61
N TYR A 64 -4.83 9.41 7.12
CA TYR A 64 -3.45 9.50 6.66
C TYR A 64 -3.31 10.36 5.40
N ALA A 65 -4.24 10.30 4.45
CA ALA A 65 -4.22 11.21 3.30
C ALA A 65 -4.31 12.67 3.76
N GLN A 66 -5.22 12.97 4.70
CA GLN A 66 -5.41 14.31 5.25
C GLN A 66 -4.18 14.86 5.96
N GLU A 67 -3.55 14.03 6.80
CA GLU A 67 -2.33 14.38 7.50
C GLU A 67 -1.15 14.59 6.54
N THR A 68 -1.08 13.79 5.47
CA THR A 68 0.05 13.80 4.51
C THR A 68 0.02 15.00 3.57
N MET A 69 -1.17 15.48 3.16
CA MET A 69 -1.33 16.62 2.25
C MET A 69 -0.45 17.85 2.59
N PRO A 70 -0.44 18.38 3.83
CA PRO A 70 0.39 19.54 4.17
C PRO A 70 1.90 19.25 4.24
N MET A 71 2.32 17.98 4.24
CA MET A 71 3.72 17.56 4.28
C MET A 71 4.29 17.23 2.91
N GLU A 72 3.44 17.05 1.90
CA GLU A 72 3.84 16.73 0.54
C GLU A 72 4.24 18.00 -0.23
N ASP A 73 5.50 18.04 -0.68
CA ASP A 73 6.07 19.16 -1.43
C ASP A 73 5.74 19.06 -2.93
N ASP A 74 5.56 17.85 -3.47
CA ASP A 74 5.19 17.65 -4.87
C ASP A 74 3.69 17.95 -5.08
N PRO A 75 3.32 19.01 -5.82
CA PRO A 75 1.92 19.39 -6.02
C PRO A 75 1.11 18.29 -6.73
N ALA A 76 1.74 17.48 -7.59
CA ALA A 76 1.04 16.39 -8.28
C ALA A 76 0.66 15.27 -7.30
N TYR A 77 1.53 14.96 -6.32
CA TYR A 77 1.20 13.98 -5.28
C TYR A 77 0.25 14.55 -4.24
N ARG A 78 0.31 15.85 -3.96
CA ARG A 78 -0.69 16.52 -3.12
C ARG A 78 -2.10 16.41 -3.71
N GLU A 79 -2.25 16.68 -5.02
CA GLU A 79 -3.53 16.49 -5.73
C GLU A 79 -3.99 15.03 -5.68
N LYS A 80 -3.06 14.07 -5.83
CA LYS A 80 -3.37 12.64 -5.67
C LYS A 80 -3.88 12.31 -4.25
N LEU A 81 -3.30 12.89 -3.21
CA LEU A 81 -3.75 12.71 -1.83
C LEU A 81 -5.13 13.34 -1.59
N GLU A 82 -5.41 14.52 -2.14
CA GLU A 82 -6.72 15.17 -2.10
C GLU A 82 -7.80 14.30 -2.75
N ASN A 83 -7.49 13.73 -3.92
CA ASN A 83 -8.36 12.81 -4.63
C ASN A 83 -8.56 11.52 -3.85
N LEU A 84 -7.51 10.92 -3.31
CA LEU A 84 -7.59 9.72 -2.46
C LEU A 84 -8.49 9.96 -1.24
N HIS A 85 -8.28 11.07 -0.53
CA HIS A 85 -9.07 11.45 0.64
C HIS A 85 -10.56 11.59 0.29
N SER A 86 -10.85 12.31 -0.79
CA SER A 86 -12.24 12.54 -1.24
C SER A 86 -12.91 11.24 -1.68
N GLU A 87 -12.22 10.41 -2.47
CA GLU A 87 -12.73 9.11 -2.90
C GLU A 87 -12.94 8.14 -1.73
N ALA A 88 -12.01 8.10 -0.77
CA ALA A 88 -12.13 7.28 0.44
C ALA A 88 -13.33 7.71 1.28
N THR A 89 -13.50 9.03 1.48
CA THR A 89 -14.64 9.62 2.19
C THR A 89 -15.97 9.22 1.55
N ASN A 90 -16.09 9.39 0.23
CA ASN A 90 -17.32 9.03 -0.48
C ASN A 90 -17.63 7.53 -0.37
N ARG A 91 -16.60 6.68 -0.49
CA ARG A 91 -16.75 5.22 -0.33
C ARG A 91 -17.13 4.81 1.09
N ARG A 92 -16.63 5.52 2.11
CA ARG A 92 -17.00 5.27 3.51
C ARG A 92 -18.44 5.66 3.76
N LEU A 93 -18.85 6.84 3.29
CA LEU A 93 -20.24 7.30 3.41
C LEU A 93 -21.21 6.36 2.69
N ASP A 94 -20.85 5.89 1.49
CA ASP A 94 -21.64 4.88 0.78
C ASP A 94 -21.76 3.59 1.59
N GLN A 95 -20.68 3.18 2.25
CA GLN A 95 -20.72 2.00 3.09
C GLN A 95 -21.62 2.20 4.31
N GLU A 96 -21.50 3.34 4.98
CA GLU A 96 -22.31 3.72 6.13
C GLU A 96 -23.80 3.78 5.76
N ALA A 97 -24.15 4.31 4.59
CA ALA A 97 -25.52 4.30 4.09
C ALA A 97 -26.07 2.87 3.93
N VAL A 98 -25.27 1.92 3.44
CA VAL A 98 -25.67 0.50 3.36
C VAL A 98 -25.90 -0.10 4.75
N LEU A 99 -25.00 0.20 5.69
CA LEU A 99 -25.06 -0.32 7.06
C LEU A 99 -26.25 0.26 7.84
N CYS A 100 -26.62 1.50 7.56
CA CYS A 100 -27.79 2.17 8.11
C CYS A 100 -29.10 1.81 7.41
N GLY A 101 -29.06 1.00 6.34
CA GLY A 101 -30.24 0.60 5.57
C GLY A 101 -30.79 1.70 4.63
N GLU A 102 -30.01 2.76 4.38
CA GLU A 102 -30.36 3.84 3.44
C GLU A 102 -30.06 3.45 1.99
N LYS A 103 -29.15 2.49 1.77
CA LYS A 103 -28.82 1.90 0.46
C LYS A 103 -28.88 0.38 0.53
N GLU A 104 -29.34 -0.25 -0.53
CA GLU A 104 -29.45 -1.72 -0.60
C GLU A 104 -28.11 -2.41 -0.86
N GLN A 105 -27.21 -1.77 -1.60
CA GLN A 105 -25.96 -2.37 -2.06
C GLN A 105 -24.79 -1.42 -1.93
N TYR A 106 -23.64 -2.00 -1.60
CA TYR A 106 -22.37 -1.30 -1.54
C TYR A 106 -21.75 -1.18 -2.92
N LEU A 107 -20.96 -0.12 -3.14
CA LEU A 107 -20.30 0.13 -4.42
C LEU A 107 -19.31 -1.00 -4.75
N GLU A 108 -19.53 -1.68 -5.88
CA GLU A 108 -18.63 -2.71 -6.37
C GLU A 108 -17.27 -2.14 -6.80
N GLY A 109 -16.26 -3.02 -6.91
CA GLY A 109 -14.93 -2.66 -7.43
C GLY A 109 -14.02 -1.96 -6.44
N ILE A 110 -14.29 -2.06 -5.13
CA ILE A 110 -13.43 -1.46 -4.10
C ILE A 110 -12.02 -2.10 -4.08
N GLU A 111 -11.90 -3.37 -4.41
CA GLU A 111 -10.62 -4.06 -4.57
C GLU A 111 -9.81 -3.48 -5.75
N HIS A 112 -10.46 -3.20 -6.86
CA HIS A 112 -9.82 -2.56 -8.01
C HIS A 112 -9.40 -1.13 -7.71
N TRP A 113 -10.25 -0.39 -7.01
CA TRP A 113 -9.97 0.96 -6.53
C TRP A 113 -8.76 0.99 -5.59
N ALA A 114 -8.76 0.13 -4.57
CA ALA A 114 -7.68 0.03 -3.60
C ALA A 114 -6.36 -0.35 -4.29
N ARG A 115 -6.39 -1.31 -5.22
CA ARG A 115 -5.22 -1.72 -6.02
C ARG A 115 -4.65 -0.58 -6.84
N LYS A 116 -5.51 0.22 -7.49
CA LYS A 116 -5.08 1.37 -8.30
C LYS A 116 -4.28 2.34 -7.44
N TRP A 117 -4.85 2.80 -6.35
CA TRP A 117 -4.20 3.76 -5.46
C TRP A 117 -2.95 3.18 -4.79
N ARG A 118 -2.95 1.90 -4.40
CA ARG A 118 -1.77 1.26 -3.82
C ARG A 118 -0.57 1.36 -4.76
N LYS A 119 -0.77 1.07 -6.05
CA LYS A 119 0.29 1.15 -7.06
C LYS A 119 0.81 2.57 -7.27
N GLU A 120 -0.06 3.59 -7.18
CA GLU A 120 0.35 4.99 -7.31
C GLU A 120 1.32 5.41 -6.19
N PHE A 121 1.10 4.95 -4.96
CA PHE A 121 1.89 5.37 -3.80
C PHE A 121 3.04 4.41 -3.43
N GLU A 122 2.96 3.14 -3.81
CA GLU A 122 4.02 2.14 -3.55
C GLU A 122 5.39 2.65 -4.00
N LEU A 123 5.49 3.17 -5.23
CA LEU A 123 6.77 3.66 -5.77
C LEU A 123 7.23 4.94 -5.10
N HIS A 124 6.31 5.84 -4.75
CA HIS A 124 6.64 7.12 -4.11
C HIS A 124 7.13 6.94 -2.68
N SER A 125 6.69 5.88 -1.99
CA SER A 125 7.18 5.54 -0.65
C SER A 125 8.64 5.04 -0.62
N ILE A 126 9.21 4.67 -1.77
CA ILE A 126 10.58 4.16 -1.87
C ILE A 126 11.56 5.32 -1.96
N VAL A 127 12.37 5.50 -0.92
CA VAL A 127 13.37 6.57 -0.83
C VAL A 127 14.54 6.37 -1.83
N CYS A 128 14.78 5.13 -2.27
CA CYS A 128 15.82 4.81 -3.25
C CYS A 128 15.25 4.70 -4.67
N LYS A 129 16.05 5.08 -5.67
CA LYS A 129 15.69 4.85 -7.08
C LYS A 129 15.73 3.34 -7.37
N PRO A 130 14.60 2.70 -7.74
CA PRO A 130 14.63 1.30 -8.15
C PRO A 130 15.56 1.15 -9.36
N GLN A 131 16.49 0.21 -9.30
CA GLN A 131 17.35 -0.07 -10.44
C GLN A 131 16.51 -0.74 -11.54
N PRO A 132 16.77 -0.43 -12.83
CA PRO A 132 16.14 -1.16 -13.92
C PRO A 132 16.47 -2.65 -13.77
N ALA A 133 15.50 -3.52 -14.07
CA ALA A 133 15.71 -4.96 -14.09
C ALA A 133 16.91 -5.25 -15.03
N GLN A 134 17.99 -5.78 -14.47
CA GLN A 134 19.10 -6.25 -15.30
C GLN A 134 18.55 -7.36 -16.20
N GLU A 135 18.75 -7.22 -17.51
CA GLU A 135 18.45 -8.30 -18.44
C GLU A 135 19.14 -9.58 -17.92
N PRO A 136 18.43 -10.72 -17.90
CA PRO A 136 19.06 -11.96 -17.47
C PRO A 136 20.30 -12.18 -18.33
N ALA A 137 21.44 -12.35 -17.67
CA ALA A 137 22.69 -12.66 -18.35
C ALA A 137 22.44 -13.84 -19.31
N PRO A 138 22.97 -13.80 -20.54
CA PRO A 138 22.84 -14.91 -21.46
C PRO A 138 23.35 -16.16 -20.74
N VAL A 139 22.47 -17.15 -20.64
CA VAL A 139 22.78 -18.47 -20.11
C VAL A 139 23.90 -19.01 -20.99
N GLU A 140 25.16 -18.90 -20.54
CA GLU A 140 26.23 -19.69 -21.11
C GLU A 140 25.82 -21.16 -20.90
N GLU A 141 25.62 -21.80 -22.03
CA GLU A 141 25.25 -23.20 -22.20
C GLU A 141 26.23 -24.05 -21.39
N ALA A 142 25.82 -24.39 -20.17
CA ALA A 142 26.54 -25.33 -19.33
C ALA A 142 26.57 -26.65 -20.09
N LEU A 143 27.72 -26.92 -20.73
CA LEU A 143 28.02 -28.16 -21.42
C LEU A 143 27.50 -29.32 -20.58
N ALA A 144 26.58 -30.08 -21.18
CA ALA A 144 26.04 -31.31 -20.65
C ALA A 144 27.20 -32.23 -20.24
N GLN A 145 27.46 -32.34 -18.94
CA GLN A 145 28.30 -33.40 -18.43
C GLN A 145 27.51 -34.72 -18.58
N PRO A 146 28.07 -35.74 -19.25
CA PRO A 146 27.40 -37.02 -19.38
C PRO A 146 27.26 -37.67 -18.00
N PHE A 147 26.03 -38.10 -17.68
CA PHE A 147 25.74 -38.88 -16.49
C PHE A 147 26.59 -40.16 -16.45
N PRO A 148 27.17 -40.54 -15.29
CA PRO A 148 27.86 -41.82 -15.18
C PRO A 148 26.86 -42.97 -15.31
N GLU A 149 27.18 -43.88 -16.21
CA GLU A 149 26.43 -45.09 -16.52
C GLU A 149 26.28 -45.96 -15.26
N ARG A 150 25.03 -46.30 -14.90
CA ARG A 150 24.75 -47.19 -13.76
C ARG A 150 25.31 -48.57 -14.05
N ALA A 151 26.31 -48.99 -13.28
CA ALA A 151 26.82 -50.35 -13.28
C ALA A 151 25.68 -51.36 -13.01
N ALA A 152 25.54 -52.33 -13.91
CA ALA A 152 24.59 -53.41 -13.79
C ALA A 152 24.91 -54.29 -12.57
N MET A 153 23.93 -54.51 -11.70
CA MET A 153 24.04 -55.50 -10.63
C MET A 153 23.95 -56.92 -11.21
N PRO A 154 24.80 -57.87 -10.77
CA PRO A 154 24.69 -59.26 -11.19
C PRO A 154 23.46 -59.89 -10.52
N LYS A 155 22.67 -60.61 -11.32
CA LYS A 155 21.60 -61.49 -10.82
C LYS A 155 22.23 -62.78 -10.29
N ALA A 156 21.78 -63.18 -9.10
CA ALA A 156 22.08 -64.47 -8.48
C ALA A 156 21.41 -65.63 -9.24
#